data_AF-A0A9P5Y007-F1
#
_entry.id   AF-A0A9P5Y007-F1
#
_cell.length_a   1.000
_cell.length_b   1.000
_cell.length_c   1.000
_cell.angle_alpha   90.00
_cell.angle_beta   90.00
_cell.angle_gamma   90.00
#
_symmetry.space_group_name_H-M   'P 1'
#
loop_
_entity.id
_entity.type
_entity.pdbx_description
1 polymer ?
#
loop_
_entity_poly.entity_id
_entity_poly.type
_entity_poly.pdbx_seq_one_letter_code
_entity_poly.pdbx_strand_id
1 'polypeptide(L)'
;MLSSSHSLTMDVLSSTVPKLEATGLNWTVFNMRFKDALEAKGYWGHFNGSLPCPKLDPSPLADETAAHVLWTKNERIAKSLLTQKIPDSTLILVHSKVLVKDCWDAIVAEYTQK
;
A
#
# COMPACT_ATOMS: atom_id res chain seq x y z
N MET A 1 -13.14 32.25 -4.68
CA MET A 1 -13.24 31.15 -3.69
C MET A 1 -13.52 29.87 -4.47
N LEU A 2 -12.47 29.15 -4.91
CA LEU A 2 -12.65 27.86 -5.58
C LEU A 2 -12.83 26.80 -4.50
N SER A 3 -14.06 26.32 -4.34
CA SER A 3 -14.41 25.24 -3.42
C SER A 3 -13.79 23.95 -3.96
N SER A 4 -12.72 23.48 -3.31
CA SER A 4 -12.12 22.19 -3.65
C SER A 4 -13.03 21.08 -3.11
N SER A 5 -13.84 20.52 -4.00
CA SER A 5 -14.61 19.30 -3.75
C SER A 5 -13.64 18.20 -3.34
N HIS A 6 -13.61 17.86 -2.04
CA HIS A 6 -12.96 16.65 -1.58
C HIS A 6 -13.79 15.48 -2.08
N SER A 7 -13.44 14.99 -3.28
CA SER A 7 -13.97 13.72 -3.77
C SER A 7 -13.57 12.65 -2.76
N LEU A 8 -14.55 12.06 -2.06
CA LEU A 8 -14.38 10.83 -1.33
C LEU A 8 -14.12 9.73 -2.37
N THR A 9 -12.91 9.69 -2.92
CA THR A 9 -12.48 8.56 -3.73
C THR A 9 -12.46 7.37 -2.78
N MET A 10 -13.42 6.46 -2.92
CA MET A 10 -13.26 5.13 -2.36
C MET A 10 -11.93 4.59 -2.88
N ASP A 11 -10.97 4.41 -1.97
CA ASP A 11 -9.69 3.80 -2.28
C ASP A 11 -9.92 2.32 -2.52
N VAL A 12 -10.39 2.03 -3.73
CA VAL A 12 -10.65 0.72 -4.29
C VAL A 12 -9.84 0.62 -5.57
N LEU A 13 -9.19 -0.54 -5.76
CA LEU A 13 -8.47 -0.84 -6.99
C LEU A 13 -9.46 -1.22 -8.10
N SER A 14 -9.13 -0.85 -9.34
CA SER A 14 -9.89 -1.27 -10.52
C SER A 14 -10.13 -2.79 -10.52
N SER A 15 -11.26 -3.22 -11.08
CA SER A 15 -11.56 -4.64 -11.30
C SER A 15 -10.53 -5.33 -12.22
N THR A 16 -9.79 -4.54 -13.00
CA THR A 16 -8.67 -5.01 -13.84
C THR A 16 -7.46 -5.52 -13.05
N VAL A 17 -7.32 -5.12 -11.78
CA VAL A 17 -6.29 -5.67 -10.90
C VAL A 17 -6.80 -7.01 -10.34
N PRO A 18 -6.19 -8.16 -10.70
CA PRO A 18 -6.65 -9.46 -10.22
C PRO A 18 -6.43 -9.59 -8.72
N LYS A 19 -7.10 -10.55 -8.08
CA LYS A 19 -6.71 -11.02 -6.76
C LYS A 19 -5.55 -12.01 -6.92
N LEU A 20 -4.58 -11.97 -6.02
CA LEU A 20 -3.53 -12.98 -5.95
C LEU A 20 -4.15 -14.33 -5.59
N GLU A 21 -3.80 -15.35 -6.35
CA GLU A 21 -4.21 -16.72 -6.05
C GLU A 21 -3.28 -17.33 -5.00
N ALA A 22 -3.82 -18.15 -4.09
CA ALA A 22 -3.01 -18.83 -3.08
C ALA A 22 -1.94 -19.75 -3.71
N THR A 23 -2.19 -20.27 -4.91
CA THR A 23 -1.23 -21.07 -5.70
C THR A 23 -0.05 -20.26 -6.20
N GLY A 24 -0.18 -18.94 -6.31
CA GLY A 24 0.82 -18.05 -6.91
C GLY A 24 0.90 -18.10 -8.44
N LEU A 25 0.04 -18.88 -9.13
CA LEU A 25 0.14 -19.05 -10.59
C LEU A 25 -0.04 -17.74 -11.35
N ASN A 26 -0.82 -16.81 -10.81
CA ASN A 26 -1.03 -15.49 -11.39
C ASN A 26 -0.11 -14.40 -10.84
N TRP A 27 0.92 -14.75 -10.04
CA TRP A 27 1.80 -13.80 -9.35
C TRP A 27 2.35 -12.72 -10.28
N THR A 28 2.92 -13.10 -11.42
CA THR A 28 3.53 -12.16 -12.37
C THR A 28 2.52 -11.11 -12.85
N VAL A 29 1.30 -11.54 -13.22
CA VAL A 29 0.24 -10.62 -13.70
C VAL A 29 -0.30 -9.76 -12.55
N PHE A 30 -0.51 -10.35 -11.38
CA PHE A 30 -0.91 -9.64 -10.18
C PHE A 30 0.08 -8.53 -9.84
N ASN A 31 1.37 -8.86 -9.72
CA ASN A 31 2.44 -7.93 -9.39
C ASN A 31 2.48 -6.73 -10.33
N MET A 32 2.48 -6.97 -11.66
CA MET A 32 2.49 -5.89 -12.66
C MET A 32 1.27 -4.97 -12.51
N ARG A 33 0.05 -5.54 -12.53
CA ARG A 33 -1.18 -4.75 -12.48
C ARG A 33 -1.40 -4.03 -11.16
N PHE A 34 -1.02 -4.67 -10.06
CA PHE A 34 -1.14 -4.10 -8.72
C PHE A 34 -0.17 -2.92 -8.55
N LYS A 35 1.08 -3.08 -9.00
CA LYS A 35 2.06 -2.00 -9.04
C LYS A 35 1.58 -0.81 -9.88
N ASP A 36 1.19 -1.04 -11.13
CA ASP A 36 0.70 0.03 -12.03
C ASP A 36 -0.45 0.83 -11.39
N ALA A 37 -1.39 0.13 -10.74
CA ALA A 37 -2.53 0.76 -10.10
C ALA A 37 -2.15 1.60 -8.87
N LEU A 38 -1.14 1.18 -8.11
CA LEU A 38 -0.63 1.94 -6.96
C LEU A 38 0.25 3.10 -7.38
N GLU A 39 1.01 2.98 -8.48
CA GLU A 39 1.75 4.10 -9.07
C GLU A 39 0.77 5.18 -9.55
N ALA A 40 -0.30 4.79 -10.26
CA ALA A 40 -1.35 5.72 -10.71
C ALA A 40 -2.08 6.42 -9.56
N LYS A 41 -2.16 5.78 -8.38
CA LYS A 41 -2.76 6.35 -7.16
C LYS A 41 -1.75 7.08 -6.26
N GLY A 42 -0.45 7.01 -6.55
CA GLY A 42 0.60 7.64 -5.75
C GLY A 42 0.99 6.89 -4.46
N TYR A 43 0.59 5.63 -4.30
CA TYR A 43 0.88 4.84 -3.09
C TYR A 43 2.10 3.93 -3.22
N TRP A 44 2.62 3.69 -4.44
CA TRP A 44 3.73 2.75 -4.66
C TRP A 44 4.99 3.06 -3.83
N GLY A 45 5.24 4.34 -3.54
CA GLY A 45 6.36 4.77 -2.70
C GLY A 45 6.37 4.19 -1.28
N HIS A 46 5.20 3.82 -0.76
CA HIS A 46 5.07 3.14 0.54
C HIS A 46 5.48 1.66 0.44
N PHE A 47 5.26 1.01 -0.70
CA PHE A 47 5.57 -0.41 -0.92
C PHE A 47 7.06 -0.63 -1.20
N ASN A 48 7.66 0.20 -2.05
CA ASN A 48 9.08 0.08 -2.38
C ASN A 48 10.01 0.76 -1.36
N GLY A 49 9.45 1.58 -0.46
CA GLY A 49 10.20 2.35 0.55
C GLY A 49 10.81 3.66 0.06
N SER A 50 10.47 4.14 -1.15
CA SER A 50 10.95 5.43 -1.63
C SER A 50 10.26 6.63 -0.97
N LEU A 51 9.16 6.40 -0.24
CA LEU A 51 8.48 7.39 0.60
C LEU A 51 8.55 6.97 2.08
N PRO A 52 9.70 7.20 2.76
CA PRO A 52 9.84 6.88 4.17
C PRO A 52 8.93 7.76 5.05
N CYS A 53 8.60 7.28 6.24
CA CYS A 53 7.87 8.07 7.23
C CYS A 53 8.64 9.34 7.58
N PRO A 54 8.01 10.54 7.52
CA PRO A 54 8.63 11.76 8.00
C PRO A 54 9.04 11.62 9.46
N LYS A 55 10.27 12.01 9.80
CA LYS A 55 10.71 12.06 11.19
C LYS A 55 10.02 13.25 11.86
N LEU A 56 9.50 13.02 13.07
CA LEU A 56 9.01 14.09 13.93
C LEU A 56 10.15 14.50 14.87
N ASP A 57 10.48 15.78 14.87
CA ASP A 57 11.38 16.35 15.86
C ASP A 57 10.73 16.35 17.26
N PRO A 58 11.50 16.46 18.35
CA PRO A 58 10.97 16.46 19.72
C PRO A 58 9.97 17.59 19.99
N SER A 59 10.08 18.70 19.25
CA SER A 59 9.12 19.81 19.26
C SER A 59 8.72 20.08 17.81
N PRO A 60 7.78 19.27 17.26
CA PRO A 60 7.48 19.31 15.85
C PRO A 60 6.69 20.56 15.49
N LEU A 61 7.01 21.15 14.35
CA LEU A 61 6.21 22.22 13.75
C LEU A 61 4.87 21.66 13.25
N ALA A 62 3.91 22.56 13.03
CA ALA A 62 2.58 22.18 12.54
C ALA A 62 2.65 21.41 11.20
N ASP A 63 3.54 21.82 10.29
CA ASP A 63 3.71 21.20 8.98
C ASP A 63 4.32 19.79 9.07
N GLU A 64 5.25 19.57 10.00
CA GLU A 64 5.86 18.25 10.23
C GLU A 64 4.84 17.27 10.80
N THR A 65 4.02 17.73 11.73
CA THR A 65 2.91 16.96 12.29
C THR A 65 1.91 16.60 11.21
N ALA A 66 1.54 17.57 10.35
CA ALA A 66 0.62 17.34 9.24
C ALA A 66 1.17 16.33 8.23
N ALA A 67 2.46 16.43 7.88
CA ALA A 67 3.14 15.50 6.99
C ALA A 67 3.15 14.07 7.55
N HIS A 68 3.47 13.90 8.83
CA HIS A 68 3.46 12.59 9.50
C HIS A 68 2.05 11.98 9.56
N VAL A 69 1.04 12.79 9.88
CA VAL A 69 -0.37 12.35 9.91
C VAL A 69 -0.83 11.91 8.52
N LEU A 70 -0.50 12.69 7.48
CA LEU A 70 -0.84 12.35 6.10
C LEU A 70 -0.14 11.07 5.66
N TRP A 71 1.16 10.93 5.94
CA TRP A 71 1.92 9.72 5.63
C TRP A 71 1.30 8.49 6.31
N THR A 72 0.97 8.59 7.60
CA THR A 72 0.34 7.51 8.37
C THR A 72 -1.01 7.10 7.81
N LYS A 73 -1.81 8.08 7.34
CA LYS A 73 -3.09 7.82 6.67
C LYS A 73 -2.86 7.06 5.36
N ASN A 74 -1.94 7.52 4.53
CA ASN A 74 -1.62 6.89 3.25
C ASN A 74 -1.05 5.48 3.42
N GLU A 75 -0.23 5.25 4.44
CA GLU A 75 0.29 3.94 4.82
C GLU A 75 -0.85 2.94 5.10
N ARG A 76 -1.87 3.38 5.86
CA ARG A 76 -3.04 2.55 6.18
C ARG A 76 -3.91 2.28 4.95
N ILE A 77 -4.07 3.26 4.07
CA ILE A 77 -4.79 3.10 2.80
C ILE A 77 -4.05 2.07 1.93
N ALA A 78 -2.74 2.25 1.73
CA ALA A 78 -1.89 1.34 0.99
C ALA A 78 -2.01 -0.11 1.51
N LYS A 79 -1.95 -0.30 2.83
CA LYS A 79 -2.14 -1.61 3.45
C LYS A 79 -3.54 -2.17 3.19
N SER A 80 -4.61 -1.36 3.29
CA SER A 80 -5.97 -1.80 2.98
C SER A 80 -6.13 -2.25 1.52
N LEU A 81 -5.56 -1.51 0.57
CA LEU A 81 -5.59 -1.86 -0.86
C LEU A 81 -4.91 -3.22 -1.11
N LEU A 82 -3.80 -3.49 -0.42
CA LEU A 82 -3.13 -4.79 -0.45
C LEU A 82 -4.02 -5.90 0.09
N THR A 83 -4.59 -5.74 1.29
CA THR A 83 -5.40 -6.79 1.93
C THR A 83 -6.66 -7.14 1.13
N GLN A 84 -7.20 -6.22 0.33
CA GLN A 84 -8.36 -6.48 -0.54
C GLN A 84 -8.05 -7.45 -1.69
N LYS A 85 -6.77 -7.64 -2.04
CA LYS A 85 -6.34 -8.38 -3.23
C LYS A 85 -5.48 -9.59 -2.95
N ILE A 86 -5.26 -9.96 -1.70
CA ILE A 86 -4.50 -11.17 -1.31
C ILE A 86 -5.44 -12.23 -0.71
N PRO A 87 -5.07 -13.52 -0.78
CA PRO A 87 -5.84 -14.59 -0.13
C PRO A 87 -5.57 -14.62 1.38
N ASP A 88 -6.45 -15.30 2.13
CA ASP A 88 -6.40 -15.35 3.59
C ASP A 88 -5.06 -15.90 4.13
N SER A 89 -4.47 -16.89 3.47
CA SER A 89 -3.16 -17.44 3.85
C SER A 89 -2.06 -16.36 3.81
N THR A 90 -2.05 -15.54 2.78
CA THR A 90 -1.13 -14.41 2.64
C THR A 90 -1.46 -13.29 3.64
N LEU A 91 -2.74 -13.05 3.92
CA LEU A 91 -3.14 -12.10 4.94
C LEU A 91 -2.60 -12.48 6.32
N ILE A 92 -2.70 -13.76 6.69
CA ILE A 92 -2.15 -14.30 7.94
C ILE A 92 -0.62 -14.12 7.97
N LEU A 93 0.07 -14.42 6.87
CA LEU A 93 1.53 -14.24 6.74
C LEU A 93 1.97 -12.79 7.04
N VAL A 94 1.23 -11.80 6.57
CA VAL A 94 1.62 -10.38 6.70
C VAL A 94 0.95 -9.67 7.89
N HIS A 95 0.07 -10.33 8.64
CA HIS A 95 -0.74 -9.70 9.69
C HIS A 95 0.11 -9.03 10.79
N SER A 96 1.23 -9.64 11.18
CA SER A 96 2.13 -9.11 12.22
C SER A 96 2.98 -7.91 11.78
N LYS A 97 2.97 -7.58 10.49
CA LYS A 97 3.84 -6.54 9.92
C LYS A 97 3.17 -5.19 9.98
N VAL A 98 3.91 -4.19 10.48
CA VAL A 98 3.39 -2.83 10.67
C VAL A 98 3.38 -2.09 9.34
N LEU A 99 4.51 -2.09 8.63
CA LEU A 99 4.68 -1.35 7.38
C LEU A 99 4.21 -2.16 6.17
N VAL A 100 3.56 -1.48 5.22
CA VAL A 100 3.12 -2.08 3.96
C VAL A 100 4.32 -2.55 3.13
N LYS A 101 5.47 -1.88 3.24
CA LYS A 101 6.74 -2.36 2.69
C LYS A 101 7.09 -3.76 3.17
N ASP A 102 7.05 -3.99 4.49
CA ASP A 102 7.40 -5.29 5.05
C ASP A 102 6.40 -6.36 4.60
N CYS A 103 5.11 -6.02 4.51
CA CYS A 103 4.07 -6.88 3.96
C CYS A 103 4.41 -7.27 2.51
N TRP A 104 4.75 -6.27 1.69
CA TRP A 104 5.07 -6.45 0.29
C TRP A 104 6.32 -7.30 0.08
N ASP A 105 7.40 -7.02 0.79
CA ASP A 105 8.65 -7.77 0.71
C ASP A 105 8.44 -9.26 1.06
N ALA A 106 7.59 -9.56 2.05
CA ALA A 106 7.24 -10.94 2.39
C ALA A 106 6.39 -11.64 1.33
N ILE A 107 5.44 -10.93 0.70
CA ILE A 107 4.66 -11.47 -0.43
C ILE A 107 5.57 -11.75 -1.63
N VAL A 108 6.47 -10.82 -1.96
CA VAL A 108 7.44 -11.01 -3.03
C VAL A 108 8.30 -12.24 -2.76
N ALA A 109 8.79 -12.42 -1.52
CA ALA A 109 9.56 -13.59 -1.13
C ALA A 109 8.76 -14.90 -1.31
N GLU A 110 7.53 -14.97 -0.81
CA GLU A 110 6.65 -16.15 -0.89
C GLU A 110 6.33 -16.57 -2.34
N TYR A 111 6.12 -15.60 -3.23
CA TYR A 111 5.59 -15.87 -4.57
C TYR A 111 6.62 -15.79 -5.71
N THR A 112 7.82 -15.28 -5.44
CA THR A 112 8.92 -15.23 -6.43
C THR A 112 9.94 -16.34 -6.22
N GLN A 113 10.04 -16.91 -5.01
CA GLN A 113 10.91 -18.05 -4.73
C GLN A 113 10.12 -19.35 -4.90
N LYS A 114 10.07 -19.86 -6.13
CA LYS A 114 9.66 -21.25 -6.42
C LYS A 114 10.69 -21.93 -7.31
#